data_AF-A0A9E5LNL7-F1
#
_entry.id   AF-A0A9E5LNL7-F1
#
_cell.length_a   1.000
_cell.length_b   1.000
_cell.length_c   1.000
_cell.angle_alpha   90.00
_cell.angle_beta   90.00
_cell.angle_gamma   90.00
#
_symmetry.space_group_name_H-M   'P 1'
#
loop_
_entity.id
_entity.type
_entity.pdbx_description
1 polymer ?
#
loop_
_entity_poly.entity_id
_entity_poly.type
_entity_poly.pdbx_seq_one_letter_code
_entity_poly.pdbx_strand_id
1 'polypeptide(L)'
;VRTSRQMLSEFGREPTPEELAKKLAMPLDKVRKVLKIAKEPVSLETPVGDEEDSNLGDFIEDKNALIPVDAAIQSGLRNTTTKILATLTPREERVLRMRFGIGMNTDHTLEEVGQQFSVTRERIRQIEAKALRKLKHPSRSRQLKSFFDS
;
A
#
# COMPACT_ATOMS: atom_id res chain seq x y z
N VAL A 1 0.69 -36.13 -8.57
CA VAL A 1 0.22 -37.15 -7.60
C VAL A 1 0.68 -38.57 -7.95
N ARG A 2 0.49 -39.07 -9.19
CA ARG A 2 0.89 -40.43 -9.60
C ARG A 2 2.39 -40.75 -9.41
N THR A 3 3.28 -39.87 -9.88
CA THR A 3 4.74 -40.03 -9.72
C THR A 3 5.20 -39.99 -8.27
N SER A 4 4.53 -39.18 -7.43
CA SER A 4 4.83 -39.10 -5.98
C SER A 4 4.49 -40.41 -5.27
N ARG A 5 3.36 -41.04 -5.59
CA ARG A 5 2.97 -42.36 -5.04
C ARG A 5 3.90 -43.48 -5.50
N GLN A 6 4.34 -43.46 -6.76
CA GLN A 6 5.33 -44.42 -7.26
C GLN A 6 6.66 -44.28 -6.50
N MET A 7 7.17 -43.06 -6.35
CA MET A 7 8.41 -42.81 -5.61
C MET A 7 8.27 -43.15 -4.13
N LEU A 8 7.10 -42.95 -3.51
CA LEU A 8 6.85 -43.37 -2.12
C LEU A 8 6.92 -44.89 -1.95
N SER A 9 6.39 -45.64 -2.93
CA SER A 9 6.52 -47.11 -2.95
C SER A 9 7.94 -47.59 -3.22
N GLU A 10 8.75 -46.84 -3.99
CA GLU A 10 10.14 -47.19 -4.32
C GLU A 10 11.11 -46.84 -3.18
N PHE A 11 10.97 -45.68 -2.55
CA PHE A 11 11.90 -45.14 -1.55
C PHE A 11 11.45 -45.35 -0.10
N GLY A 12 10.20 -45.77 0.14
CA GLY A 12 9.63 -45.91 1.48
C GLY A 12 9.41 -44.58 2.22
N ARG A 13 9.57 -43.44 1.54
CA ARG A 13 9.35 -42.09 2.07
C ARG A 13 8.78 -41.15 1.00
N GLU A 14 8.22 -40.02 1.42
CA GLU A 14 7.81 -38.98 0.47
C GLU A 14 9.03 -38.41 -0.29
N PRO A 15 8.91 -38.24 -1.63
CA PRO A 15 9.98 -37.68 -2.44
C PRO A 15 10.11 -36.18 -2.23
N THR A 16 11.33 -35.66 -2.26
CA THR A 16 11.57 -34.22 -2.17
C THR A 16 11.13 -33.50 -3.45
N PRO A 17 10.82 -32.19 -3.40
CA PRO A 17 10.49 -31.41 -4.59
C PRO A 17 11.58 -31.46 -5.69
N GLU A 18 12.84 -31.64 -5.30
CA GLU A 18 13.99 -31.76 -6.20
C GLU A 18 14.04 -33.12 -6.91
N GLU A 19 13.75 -34.20 -6.18
CA GLU A 19 13.62 -35.54 -6.74
C GLU A 19 12.45 -35.62 -7.73
N LEU A 20 11.33 -35.00 -7.39
CA LEU A 20 10.15 -34.88 -8.27
C LEU A 20 10.47 -34.06 -9.52
N ALA A 21 11.17 -32.94 -9.39
CA ALA A 21 11.58 -32.10 -10.52
C ALA A 21 12.46 -32.87 -11.52
N LYS A 22 13.43 -33.64 -11.03
CA LYS A 22 14.28 -34.49 -11.87
C LYS A 22 13.48 -35.59 -12.58
N LYS A 23 12.64 -36.34 -11.87
CA LYS A 23 11.87 -37.46 -12.46
C LYS A 23 10.76 -37.00 -13.40
N LEU A 24 10.22 -35.79 -13.20
CA LEU A 24 9.20 -35.18 -14.06
C LEU A 24 9.78 -34.32 -15.20
N ALA A 25 11.11 -34.17 -15.27
CA ALA A 25 11.79 -33.26 -16.21
C ALA A 25 11.18 -31.83 -16.21
N MET A 26 10.84 -31.33 -15.03
CA MET A 26 10.26 -30.00 -14.84
C MET A 26 11.16 -29.12 -13.98
N PRO A 27 11.18 -27.78 -14.20
CA PRO A 27 11.88 -26.86 -13.31
C PRO A 27 11.38 -26.94 -11.86
N LEU A 28 12.31 -26.88 -10.89
CA LEU A 28 12.02 -26.96 -9.46
C LEU A 28 10.94 -25.96 -9.01
N ASP A 29 11.01 -24.72 -9.51
CA ASP A 29 10.05 -23.67 -9.17
C ASP A 29 8.62 -24.01 -9.60
N LYS A 30 8.46 -24.68 -10.75
CA LYS A 30 7.14 -25.12 -11.22
C LYS A 30 6.60 -26.23 -10.31
N VAL A 31 7.44 -27.18 -9.92
CA VAL A 31 7.04 -28.26 -8.99
C VAL A 31 6.61 -27.70 -7.65
N ARG A 32 7.38 -26.75 -7.07
CA ARG A 32 7.02 -26.08 -5.80
C ARG A 32 5.69 -25.31 -5.90
N LYS A 33 5.46 -24.58 -6.99
CA LYS A 33 4.20 -23.85 -7.22
C LYS A 33 3.01 -24.79 -7.35
N VAL A 34 3.14 -25.86 -8.14
CA VAL A 34 2.07 -26.84 -8.32
C VAL A 34 1.75 -27.56 -7.01
N LEU A 35 2.77 -27.95 -6.23
CA LEU A 35 2.56 -28.55 -4.90
C LEU A 35 1.87 -27.59 -3.93
N LYS A 36 2.13 -26.28 -4.02
CA LYS A 36 1.45 -25.26 -3.20
C LYS A 36 -0.01 -25.09 -3.59
N ILE A 37 -0.32 -25.09 -4.88
CA ILE A 37 -1.68 -24.91 -5.42
C ILE A 37 -2.54 -26.17 -5.21
N ALA A 38 -1.92 -27.35 -5.26
CA ALA A 38 -2.61 -28.62 -5.09
C ALA A 38 -3.04 -28.90 -3.63
N LYS A 39 -2.71 -28.03 -2.67
CA LYS A 39 -3.20 -28.14 -1.29
C LYS A 39 -4.64 -27.65 -1.25
N GLU A 40 -5.51 -28.46 -0.66
CA GLU A 40 -6.89 -28.06 -0.42
C GLU A 40 -6.96 -26.94 0.63
N PRO A 41 -7.88 -25.97 0.47
CA PRO A 41 -8.08 -24.94 1.48
C PRO A 41 -8.55 -25.57 2.80
N VAL A 42 -8.05 -25.05 3.91
CA VAL A 42 -8.47 -25.47 5.24
C VAL A 42 -9.73 -24.69 5.63
N SER A 43 -10.69 -25.35 6.27
CA SER A 43 -11.90 -24.67 6.75
C SER A 43 -11.55 -23.68 7.86
N LEU A 44 -12.18 -22.50 7.83
CA LEU A 44 -12.05 -21.51 8.91
C LEU A 44 -12.74 -21.96 10.20
N GLU A 45 -13.70 -22.89 10.09
CA GLU A 45 -14.39 -23.52 11.22
C GLU A 45 -13.63 -24.72 11.79
N THR A 46 -12.39 -24.95 11.35
CA THR A 46 -11.56 -26.02 11.92
C THR A 46 -11.23 -25.63 13.36
N PRO A 47 -11.60 -26.43 14.38
CA PRO A 47 -11.29 -26.12 15.77
C PRO A 47 -9.77 -26.13 15.98
N VAL A 48 -9.28 -25.19 16.78
CA VAL A 48 -7.86 -25.02 17.08
C VAL A 48 -7.65 -25.13 18.58
N GLY A 49 -6.83 -26.10 19.00
CA GLY A 49 -6.55 -26.36 20.40
C GLY A 49 -7.62 -27.23 21.09
N ASP A 50 -7.54 -27.31 22.41
CA ASP A 50 -8.45 -28.11 23.25
C ASP A 50 -9.69 -27.31 23.73
N GLU A 51 -9.76 -26.01 23.42
CA GLU A 51 -10.89 -25.15 23.78
C GLU A 51 -11.98 -25.23 22.71
N GLU A 52 -13.19 -25.64 23.10
CA GLU A 52 -14.31 -25.93 22.19
C GLU A 52 -14.84 -24.71 21.41
N ASP A 53 -14.46 -23.48 21.80
CA ASP A 53 -14.96 -22.24 21.20
C ASP A 53 -13.97 -21.55 20.25
N SER A 54 -12.76 -22.09 20.05
CA SER A 54 -11.72 -21.45 19.22
C SER A 54 -11.62 -22.06 17.82
N ASN A 55 -11.95 -21.29 16.80
CA ASN A 55 -11.84 -21.71 15.39
C ASN A 55 -10.62 -21.08 14.71
N LEU A 56 -10.14 -21.71 13.63
CA LEU A 56 -9.01 -21.21 12.83
C LEU A 56 -9.26 -19.78 12.31
N GLY A 57 -10.51 -19.45 11.98
CA GLY A 57 -10.92 -18.13 11.49
C GLY A 57 -10.69 -17.00 12.50
N ASP A 58 -10.79 -17.29 13.80
CA ASP A 58 -10.67 -16.28 14.87
C ASP A 58 -9.23 -15.74 15.00
N PHE A 59 -8.25 -16.48 14.47
CA PHE A 59 -6.84 -16.10 14.46
C PHE A 59 -6.39 -15.39 13.18
N ILE A 60 -7.28 -15.20 12.21
CA ILE A 60 -6.95 -14.51 10.96
C ILE A 60 -7.19 -13.02 11.14
N GLU A 61 -6.11 -12.26 11.30
CA GLU A 61 -6.17 -10.80 11.31
C GLU A 61 -6.66 -10.23 9.96
N ASP A 62 -7.52 -9.21 10.02
CA ASP A 62 -7.85 -8.42 8.84
C ASP A 62 -6.73 -7.42 8.55
N LYS A 63 -5.90 -7.75 7.55
CA LYS A 63 -4.80 -6.91 7.09
C LYS A 63 -5.26 -5.65 6.34
N ASN A 64 -6.53 -5.58 5.96
CA ASN A 64 -7.11 -4.41 5.28
C ASN A 64 -7.79 -3.46 6.26
N ALA A 65 -7.94 -3.85 7.54
CA ALA A 65 -8.54 -3.00 8.55
C ALA A 65 -7.72 -1.73 8.75
N LEU A 66 -8.39 -0.57 8.68
CA LEU A 66 -7.76 0.70 8.98
C LEU A 66 -7.47 0.79 10.48
N ILE A 67 -6.20 0.92 10.83
CA ILE A 67 -5.78 1.08 12.22
C ILE A 67 -6.28 2.46 12.70
N PRO A 68 -7.01 2.55 13.83
CA PRO A 68 -7.57 3.82 14.30
C PRO A 68 -6.53 4.92 14.53
N VAL A 69 -5.32 4.52 14.96
CA VAL A 69 -4.18 5.43 15.14
C VAL A 69 -3.74 6.02 13.80
N ASP A 70 -3.58 5.21 12.77
CA ASP A 70 -3.20 5.67 11.43
C ASP A 70 -4.26 6.58 10.82
N ALA A 71 -5.54 6.25 11.01
CA ALA A 71 -6.66 7.09 10.59
C ALA A 71 -6.63 8.45 11.31
N ALA A 72 -6.33 8.48 12.61
CA ALA A 72 -6.17 9.72 13.37
C ALA A 72 -4.98 10.56 12.88
N ILE A 73 -3.84 9.92 12.59
CA ILE A 73 -2.65 10.58 12.02
C ILE A 73 -2.98 11.19 10.65
N GLN A 74 -3.65 10.43 9.78
CA GLN A 74 -4.05 10.90 8.45
C GLN A 74 -5.01 12.09 8.53
N SER A 75 -5.99 12.05 9.44
CA SER A 75 -6.90 13.16 9.72
C SER A 75 -6.14 14.39 10.25
N GLY A 76 -5.20 14.18 11.19
CA GLY A 76 -4.31 15.22 11.71
C GLY A 76 -3.45 15.87 10.63
N LEU A 77 -2.89 15.08 9.73
CA LEU A 77 -2.09 15.54 8.58
C LEU A 77 -2.95 16.38 7.63
N ARG A 78 -4.17 15.94 7.31
CA ARG A 78 -5.10 16.68 6.45
C ARG A 78 -5.44 18.05 7.04
N ASN A 79 -5.73 18.09 8.34
CA ASN A 79 -6.04 19.33 9.05
C ASN A 79 -4.84 20.29 9.09
N THR A 80 -3.65 19.77 9.38
CA THR A 80 -2.43 20.56 9.47
C THR A 80 -2.04 21.12 8.10
N THR A 81 -2.09 20.28 7.06
CA THR A 81 -1.86 20.70 5.66
C THR A 81 -2.82 21.81 5.26
N THR A 82 -4.11 21.68 5.58
CA THR A 82 -5.13 22.70 5.30
C THR A 82 -4.82 24.02 6.00
N LYS A 83 -4.45 24.00 7.28
CA LYS A 83 -4.08 25.20 8.05
C LYS A 83 -2.86 25.89 7.46
N ILE A 84 -1.84 25.14 7.05
CA ILE A 84 -0.60 25.68 6.49
C ILE A 84 -0.85 26.27 5.11
N LEU A 85 -1.63 25.61 4.27
CA LEU A 85 -2.01 26.15 2.95
C LEU A 85 -2.76 27.47 3.08
N ALA A 86 -3.63 27.62 4.08
CA ALA A 86 -4.34 28.87 4.37
C ALA A 86 -3.42 30.05 4.76
N THR A 87 -2.14 29.80 5.10
CA THR A 87 -1.14 30.86 5.35
C THR A 87 -0.45 31.38 4.09
N LEU A 88 -0.71 30.77 2.93
CA LEU A 88 -0.25 31.26 1.64
C LEU A 88 -1.22 32.31 1.09
N THR A 89 -0.84 32.95 -0.01
CA THR A 89 -1.81 33.82 -0.70
C THR A 89 -2.92 32.95 -1.31
N PRO A 90 -4.16 33.45 -1.45
CA PRO A 90 -5.28 32.66 -2.00
C PRO A 90 -4.98 32.03 -3.37
N ARG A 91 -4.16 32.72 -4.18
CA ARG A 91 -3.71 32.22 -5.48
C ARG A 91 -2.70 31.07 -5.36
N GLU A 92 -1.72 31.18 -4.45
CA GLU A 92 -0.73 30.12 -4.19
C GLU A 92 -1.40 28.88 -3.59
N GLU A 93 -2.30 29.09 -2.62
CA GLU A 93 -3.09 28.01 -2.01
C GLU A 93 -3.89 27.25 -3.06
N ARG A 94 -4.66 27.96 -3.89
CA ARG A 94 -5.54 27.33 -4.89
C ARG A 94 -4.74 26.61 -5.97
N VAL A 95 -3.60 27.15 -6.40
CA VAL A 95 -2.68 26.44 -7.30
C VAL A 95 -2.18 25.15 -6.67
N LEU A 96 -1.72 25.16 -5.40
CA LEU A 96 -1.24 23.94 -4.73
C LEU A 96 -2.36 22.91 -4.51
N ARG A 97 -3.54 23.34 -4.06
CA ARG A 97 -4.68 22.43 -3.87
C ARG A 97 -5.07 21.75 -5.17
N MET A 98 -5.09 22.50 -6.27
CA MET A 98 -5.40 21.94 -7.58
C MET A 98 -4.34 20.97 -8.09
N ARG A 99 -3.06 21.34 -7.94
CA ARG A 99 -1.93 20.52 -8.42
C ARG A 99 -1.81 19.19 -7.69
N PHE A 100 -2.18 19.13 -6.41
CA PHE A 100 -2.04 17.94 -5.57
C PHE A 100 -3.38 17.30 -5.17
N GLY A 101 -4.51 17.76 -5.71
CA GLY A 101 -5.84 17.23 -5.38
C GLY A 101 -6.28 17.45 -3.92
N ILE A 102 -5.72 18.43 -3.21
CA ILE A 102 -5.96 18.60 -1.77
C ILE A 102 -7.36 19.18 -1.53
N GLY A 103 -8.29 18.33 -1.13
CA GLY A 103 -9.70 18.68 -0.95
C GLY A 103 -10.49 18.69 -2.26
N MET A 104 -9.99 18.01 -3.30
CA MET A 104 -10.66 17.83 -4.58
C MET A 104 -10.68 16.34 -4.96
N ASN A 105 -11.49 15.99 -5.96
CA ASN A 105 -11.62 14.60 -6.42
C ASN A 105 -10.41 14.12 -7.24
N THR A 106 -9.70 15.04 -7.91
CA THR A 106 -8.58 14.74 -8.80
C THR A 106 -7.50 15.82 -8.73
N ASP A 107 -6.26 15.42 -8.95
CA ASP A 107 -5.15 16.33 -9.23
C ASP A 107 -5.23 16.87 -10.66
N HIS A 108 -4.57 18.01 -10.90
CA HIS A 108 -4.56 18.68 -12.20
C HIS A 108 -3.12 18.94 -12.67
N THR A 109 -2.92 18.86 -13.97
CA THR A 109 -1.63 19.15 -14.60
C THR A 109 -1.31 20.65 -14.58
N LEU A 110 -0.04 21.02 -14.77
CA LEU A 110 0.37 22.43 -14.88
C LEU A 110 -0.39 23.19 -15.97
N GLU A 111 -0.74 22.50 -17.06
CA GLU A 111 -1.44 23.09 -18.20
C GLU A 111 -2.91 23.34 -17.88
N GLU A 112 -3.60 22.36 -17.27
CA GLU A 112 -5.00 22.50 -16.84
C GLU A 112 -5.17 23.60 -15.79
N VAL A 113 -4.25 23.66 -14.82
CA VAL A 113 -4.23 24.76 -13.84
C VAL A 113 -3.93 26.09 -14.54
N GLY A 114 -3.03 26.11 -15.52
CA GLY A 114 -2.74 27.31 -16.32
C GLY A 114 -3.97 27.85 -17.04
N GLN A 115 -4.74 26.95 -17.68
CA GLN A 115 -5.98 27.29 -18.37
C GLN A 115 -7.02 27.91 -17.41
N GLN A 116 -7.24 27.30 -16.24
CA GLN A 116 -8.21 27.82 -15.26
C GLN A 116 -7.83 29.18 -14.67
N PHE A 117 -6.53 29.45 -14.53
CA PHE A 117 -6.02 30.74 -14.03
C PHE A 117 -5.71 31.74 -15.15
N SER A 118 -6.02 31.41 -16.41
CA SER A 118 -5.71 32.20 -17.60
C SER A 118 -4.23 32.66 -17.65
N VAL A 119 -3.32 31.76 -17.30
CA VAL A 119 -1.87 32.02 -17.30
C VAL A 119 -1.11 30.88 -17.98
N THR A 120 0.12 31.16 -18.36
CA THR A 120 0.99 30.15 -18.98
C THR A 120 1.34 29.04 -17.99
N ARG A 121 1.61 27.85 -18.53
CA ARG A 121 2.14 26.70 -17.79
C ARG A 121 3.35 27.06 -16.92
N GLU A 122 4.30 27.79 -17.50
CA GLU A 122 5.52 28.20 -16.80
C GLU A 122 5.20 29.17 -15.64
N ARG A 123 4.17 30.00 -15.78
CA ARG A 123 3.73 30.87 -14.68
C ARG A 123 3.19 30.07 -13.50
N ILE A 124 2.43 29.00 -13.73
CA ILE A 124 1.99 28.09 -12.66
C ILE A 124 3.19 27.42 -11.99
N ARG A 125 4.16 26.93 -12.77
CA ARG A 125 5.39 26.32 -12.24
C ARG A 125 6.17 27.27 -11.32
N GLN A 126 6.27 28.54 -11.69
CA GLN A 126 6.91 29.57 -10.85
C GLN A 126 6.14 29.83 -9.55
N ILE A 127 4.81 29.90 -9.61
CA ILE A 127 3.96 30.09 -8.43
C ILE A 127 4.12 28.91 -7.48
N GLU A 128 4.10 27.68 -8.01
CA GLU A 128 4.32 26.45 -7.24
C GLU A 128 5.69 26.46 -6.55
N ALA A 129 6.77 26.72 -7.29
CA ALA A 129 8.12 26.77 -6.72
C ALA A 129 8.25 27.83 -5.62
N LYS A 130 7.62 29.00 -5.81
CA LYS A 130 7.59 30.06 -4.81
C LYS A 130 6.80 29.66 -3.56
N ALA A 131 5.64 29.02 -3.74
CA ALA A 131 4.81 28.54 -2.64
C ALA A 131 5.53 27.46 -1.83
N LEU A 132 6.13 26.46 -2.50
CA LEU A 132 6.94 25.42 -1.87
C LEU A 132 8.13 26.01 -1.11
N ARG A 133 8.80 27.03 -1.65
CA ARG A 133 9.88 27.74 -0.94
C ARG A 133 9.40 28.39 0.36
N LYS A 134 8.19 28.99 0.36
CA LYS A 134 7.58 29.54 1.58
C LYS A 134 7.22 28.46 2.60
N LEU A 135 6.71 27.32 2.14
CA LEU A 135 6.36 26.18 2.99
C LEU A 135 7.58 25.50 3.63
N LYS A 136 8.73 25.50 2.94
CA LYS A 136 10.00 24.97 3.46
C LYS A 136 10.59 25.79 4.61
N HIS A 137 10.18 27.05 4.79
CA HIS A 137 10.70 27.90 5.85
C HIS A 137 10.41 27.30 7.24
N PRO A 138 11.37 27.30 8.21
CA PRO A 138 11.25 26.63 9.51
C PRO A 138 10.01 27.00 10.35
N SER A 139 9.46 28.19 10.14
CA SER A 139 8.23 28.64 10.80
C SER A 139 7.00 27.83 10.39
N ARG A 140 6.95 27.33 9.15
CA ARG A 140 5.84 26.53 8.61
C ARG A 140 6.18 25.05 8.54
N SER A 141 7.42 24.71 8.18
CA SER A 141 7.84 23.31 8.02
C SER A 141 7.90 22.54 9.34
N ARG A 142 8.09 23.19 10.50
CA ARG A 142 8.08 22.52 11.82
C ARG A 142 6.79 21.74 12.09
N GLN A 143 5.64 22.28 11.68
CA GLN A 143 4.33 21.63 11.86
C GLN A 143 4.12 20.42 10.95
N LEU A 144 4.81 20.36 9.81
CA LEU A 144 4.77 19.22 8.89
C LEU A 144 5.84 18.18 9.20
N LYS A 145 6.99 18.60 9.74
CA LYS A 145 8.10 17.70 10.10
C LYS A 145 7.70 16.66 11.14
N SER A 146 6.82 17.00 12.08
CA SER A 146 6.32 16.04 13.08
C SER A 146 5.59 14.84 12.46
N PHE A 147 5.12 14.94 11.21
CA PHE A 147 4.51 13.82 10.49
C PHE A 147 5.51 12.99 9.67
N PHE A 148 6.77 13.42 9.57
CA PHE A 148 7.85 12.68 8.89
C PHE A 148 8.76 11.93 9.86
N ASP A 149 8.84 12.36 11.13
CA ASP A 149 9.66 11.74 12.18
C ASP A 149 8.89 10.66 12.97
N SER A 150 7.82 10.10 12.38
CA SER A 150 7.02 8.98 12.94
C SER A 150 7.31 7.68 12.20
#